data_AF-A0A4Z1CF11-F1
#
_entry.id   AF-A0A4Z1CF11-F1
#
_cell.length_a   1.000
_cell.length_b   1.000
_cell.length_c   1.000
_cell.angle_alpha   90.00
_cell.angle_beta   90.00
_cell.angle_gamma   90.00
#
_symmetry.space_group_name_H-M   'P 1'
#
loop_
_entity.id
_entity.type
_entity.pdbx_description
1 polymer ?
#
loop_
_entity_poly.entity_id
_entity_poly.type
_entity_poly.pdbx_seq_one_letter_code
_entity_poly.pdbx_strand_id
1 'polypeptide(L)'
;MYRIHRYLSGLTTAALAAGLVAAPGVPAAAGPATSAETALDWQGAALTTVPFSPAQALYLSFTSTAVDRAARKSLRTASSSEVAAVARAAHDVLVEYFPGSAGALGARLEASLAQVPDGPAETRGSRIGAEAAADVIASREGDGRGDPSIVYTAQPGVGVWVDPRPMATPWYGFVDRVDGGRPVVVDGPDPVGSAAYRADLAEARDDGRSGADPVKAATATFFNVPAFALYRNALITHLRAHPLELTEVTDLFADLDRATAEGMRQTWRHKFTEGFWRPSAALTSDDGDPLTETVPGWTPVLPVPPYPDYPSGHGTLTGAFAETVRCHLGDIALTLNGAGAPRTYASLAALEQEAFMSRIWGGIHFRDAMDDAYLIGHTVARRTCG
;
A
#
# COMPACT_ATOMS: atom_id res chain seq x y z
N MET A 1 25.53 -22.53 -13.15
CA MET A 1 25.80 -21.55 -12.07
C MET A 1 24.62 -21.58 -11.12
N TYR A 2 24.85 -21.97 -9.86
CA TYR A 2 23.83 -22.40 -8.91
C TYR A 2 22.91 -21.25 -8.47
N ARG A 3 21.64 -21.29 -8.87
CA ARG A 3 20.54 -20.52 -8.22
C ARG A 3 20.02 -21.35 -7.05
N ILE A 4 20.23 -20.86 -5.83
CA ILE A 4 19.58 -21.39 -4.63
C ILE A 4 18.52 -20.36 -4.24
N HIS A 5 17.25 -20.67 -4.50
CA HIS A 5 16.11 -19.93 -3.95
C HIS A 5 15.51 -20.79 -2.84
N ARG A 6 15.64 -20.33 -1.59
CA ARG A 6 15.02 -20.97 -0.43
C ARG A 6 13.71 -20.26 -0.10
N TYR A 7 12.63 -21.00 -0.29
CA TYR A 7 11.27 -20.68 0.09
C TYR A 7 11.14 -20.57 1.62
N LEU A 8 10.42 -19.54 2.09
CA LEU A 8 9.90 -19.50 3.45
C LEU A 8 8.39 -19.77 3.39
N SER A 9 8.05 -21.02 3.64
CA SER A 9 6.68 -21.49 3.86
C SER A 9 6.29 -21.18 5.31
N GLY A 10 5.43 -20.18 5.52
CA GLY A 10 4.80 -19.90 6.81
C GLY A 10 3.30 -20.21 6.74
N LEU A 11 2.91 -21.38 7.23
CA LEU A 11 1.53 -21.80 7.40
C LEU A 11 0.90 -21.03 8.58
N THR A 12 -0.13 -20.23 8.31
CA THR A 12 -1.08 -19.79 9.35
C THR A 12 -2.47 -20.33 9.02
N THR A 13 -2.92 -21.29 9.82
CA THR A 13 -4.27 -21.84 9.81
C THR A 13 -5.26 -20.82 10.39
N ALA A 14 -6.16 -20.29 9.56
CA ALA A 14 -7.35 -19.58 10.01
C ALA A 14 -8.57 -20.51 9.91
N ALA A 15 -9.32 -20.65 11.00
CA ALA A 15 -10.53 -21.43 11.07
C ALA A 15 -11.66 -20.75 10.28
N LEU A 16 -12.26 -21.47 9.33
CA LEU A 16 -13.43 -21.04 8.56
C LEU A 16 -14.71 -21.21 9.38
N ALA A 17 -15.43 -20.11 9.64
CA ALA A 17 -16.84 -20.15 9.99
C ALA A 17 -17.67 -20.07 8.69
N ALA A 18 -18.38 -21.15 8.37
CA ALA A 18 -19.23 -21.23 7.19
C ALA A 18 -20.59 -20.56 7.46
N GLY A 19 -20.82 -19.38 6.89
CA GLY A 19 -22.15 -18.80 6.72
C GLY A 19 -22.68 -19.12 5.31
N LEU A 20 -23.91 -19.63 5.20
CA LEU A 20 -24.60 -19.76 3.92
C LEU A 20 -24.85 -18.35 3.35
N VAL A 21 -24.08 -17.97 2.33
CA VAL A 21 -24.36 -16.81 1.49
C VAL A 21 -25.19 -17.28 0.29
N ALA A 22 -26.35 -16.66 0.08
CA ALA A 22 -27.18 -16.89 -1.09
C ALA A 22 -26.38 -16.60 -2.38
N ALA A 23 -26.47 -17.51 -3.36
CA ALA A 23 -25.80 -17.35 -4.63
C ALA A 23 -26.29 -16.06 -5.33
N PRO A 24 -25.39 -15.15 -5.75
CA PRO A 24 -25.80 -14.01 -6.55
C PRO A 24 -26.29 -14.51 -7.91
N GLY A 25 -27.39 -13.94 -8.38
CA GLY A 25 -27.93 -14.23 -9.71
C GLY A 25 -26.88 -13.97 -10.79
N VAL A 26 -26.87 -14.83 -11.82
CA VAL A 26 -26.00 -14.69 -12.99
C VAL A 26 -26.22 -13.30 -13.60
N PRO A 27 -25.22 -12.40 -13.63
CA PRO A 27 -25.37 -11.14 -14.32
C PRO A 27 -25.58 -11.43 -15.80
N ALA A 28 -26.47 -10.66 -16.43
CA ALA A 28 -26.62 -10.67 -17.88
C ALA A 28 -25.24 -10.51 -18.54
N ALA A 29 -24.98 -11.25 -19.62
CA ALA A 29 -23.72 -11.19 -20.35
C ALA A 29 -23.40 -9.73 -20.71
N ALA A 30 -22.39 -9.18 -20.02
CA ALA A 30 -21.86 -7.86 -20.34
C ALA A 30 -21.36 -7.89 -21.79
N GLY A 31 -21.51 -6.78 -22.52
CA GLY A 31 -20.81 -6.60 -23.78
C GLY A 31 -19.28 -6.76 -23.59
N PRO A 32 -18.50 -6.85 -24.67
CA PRO A 32 -17.05 -7.00 -24.57
C PRO A 32 -16.49 -5.89 -23.66
N ALA A 33 -15.72 -6.29 -22.65
CA ALA A 33 -15.14 -5.35 -21.69
C ALA A 33 -14.29 -4.32 -22.43
N THR A 34 -14.41 -3.04 -22.05
CA THR A 34 -13.53 -2.00 -22.57
C THR A 34 -12.10 -2.26 -22.10
N SER A 35 -11.11 -1.69 -22.79
CA SER A 35 -9.71 -1.76 -22.35
C SER A 35 -9.50 -1.11 -20.98
N ALA A 36 -10.23 -0.03 -20.67
CA ALA A 36 -10.24 0.60 -19.35
C ALA A 36 -10.79 -0.34 -18.27
N GLU A 37 -11.92 -1.03 -18.53
CA GLU A 37 -12.46 -2.01 -17.58
C GLU A 37 -11.50 -3.20 -17.39
N THR A 38 -10.85 -3.65 -18.47
CA THR A 38 -9.79 -4.67 -18.39
C THR A 38 -8.65 -4.22 -17.47
N ALA A 39 -8.22 -2.95 -17.58
CA ALA A 39 -7.19 -2.39 -16.69
C ALA A 39 -7.65 -2.40 -15.23
N LEU A 40 -8.88 -1.96 -14.94
CA LEU A 40 -9.46 -1.99 -13.58
C LEU A 40 -9.56 -3.42 -13.02
N ASP A 41 -9.94 -4.38 -13.85
CA ASP A 41 -9.99 -5.79 -13.47
C ASP A 41 -8.61 -6.31 -13.07
N TRP A 42 -7.57 -5.99 -13.85
CA TRP A 42 -6.20 -6.37 -13.52
C TRP A 42 -5.64 -5.64 -12.30
N GLN A 43 -6.12 -4.44 -11.96
CA GLN A 43 -5.82 -3.79 -10.68
C GLN A 43 -6.36 -4.59 -9.49
N GLY A 44 -7.59 -5.10 -9.60
CA GLY A 44 -8.18 -6.00 -8.58
C GLY A 44 -7.47 -7.36 -8.51
N ALA A 45 -7.02 -7.89 -9.66
CA ALA A 45 -6.23 -9.11 -9.73
C ALA A 45 -4.90 -8.95 -8.99
N ALA A 46 -4.15 -7.89 -9.31
CA ALA A 46 -2.86 -7.60 -8.70
C ALA A 46 -2.98 -7.48 -7.18
N LEU A 47 -3.99 -6.77 -6.69
CA LEU A 47 -4.25 -6.61 -5.26
C LEU A 47 -4.52 -7.95 -4.56
N THR A 48 -5.22 -8.88 -5.23
CA THR A 48 -5.55 -10.21 -4.68
C THR A 48 -4.34 -11.16 -4.74
N THR A 49 -3.51 -11.04 -5.76
CA THR A 49 -2.32 -11.88 -5.96
C THR A 49 -1.17 -11.50 -5.05
N VAL A 50 -0.90 -10.20 -4.88
CA VAL A 50 0.22 -9.73 -4.08
C VAL A 50 -0.14 -9.82 -2.59
N PRO A 51 0.59 -10.59 -1.77
CA PRO A 51 0.31 -10.71 -0.33
C PRO A 51 0.45 -9.37 0.40
N PHE A 52 -0.44 -9.13 1.36
CA PHE A 52 -0.35 -7.94 2.20
C PHE A 52 0.94 -7.92 3.02
N SER A 53 1.78 -6.94 2.73
CA SER A 53 3.00 -6.60 3.45
C SER A 53 3.40 -5.18 3.08
N PRO A 54 4.35 -4.53 3.78
CA PRO A 54 4.90 -3.26 3.33
C PRO A 54 5.38 -3.26 1.88
N ALA A 55 6.00 -4.37 1.45
CA ALA A 55 6.51 -4.55 0.09
C ALA A 55 5.40 -4.73 -0.97
N GLN A 56 4.12 -4.83 -0.59
CA GLN A 56 3.02 -4.91 -1.55
C GLN A 56 3.04 -3.72 -2.53
N ALA A 57 3.36 -2.52 -2.05
CA ALA A 57 3.47 -1.32 -2.88
C ALA A 57 4.43 -1.50 -4.07
N LEU A 58 5.59 -2.14 -3.85
CA LEU A 58 6.58 -2.36 -4.90
C LEU A 58 6.01 -3.18 -6.05
N TYR A 59 5.43 -4.34 -5.74
CA TYR A 59 4.92 -5.23 -6.77
C TYR A 59 3.71 -4.64 -7.51
N LEU A 60 2.84 -3.91 -6.80
CA LEU A 60 1.76 -3.16 -7.45
C LEU A 60 2.34 -2.09 -8.40
N SER A 61 3.40 -1.38 -8.00
CA SER A 61 4.06 -0.39 -8.86
C SER A 61 4.67 -0.99 -10.13
N PHE A 62 5.24 -2.19 -10.04
CA PHE A 62 5.79 -2.88 -11.21
C PHE A 62 4.67 -3.24 -12.20
N THR A 63 3.58 -3.82 -11.69
CA THR A 63 2.43 -4.21 -12.50
C THR A 63 1.80 -2.98 -13.16
N SER A 64 1.48 -1.93 -12.39
CA SER A 64 0.84 -0.72 -12.93
C SER A 64 1.73 0.02 -13.92
N THR A 65 3.05 0.06 -13.68
CA THR A 65 4.02 0.64 -14.65
C THR A 65 4.07 -0.15 -15.96
N ALA A 66 4.07 -1.48 -15.90
CA ALA A 66 4.09 -2.32 -17.11
C ALA A 66 2.78 -2.16 -17.91
N VAL A 67 1.64 -2.13 -17.21
CA VAL A 67 0.31 -1.91 -17.79
C VAL A 67 0.23 -0.55 -18.48
N ASP A 68 0.68 0.52 -17.83
CA ASP A 68 0.69 1.86 -18.43
C ASP A 68 1.56 1.93 -19.70
N ARG A 69 2.80 1.41 -19.63
CA ARG A 69 3.69 1.33 -20.80
C ARG A 69 3.07 0.55 -21.94
N ALA A 70 2.42 -0.58 -21.65
CA ALA A 70 1.75 -1.41 -22.64
C ALA A 70 0.55 -0.68 -23.28
N ALA A 71 -0.31 -0.05 -22.47
CA ALA A 71 -1.45 0.72 -22.93
C ALA A 71 -1.02 1.85 -23.88
N ARG A 72 -0.07 2.68 -23.45
CA ARG A 72 0.46 3.80 -24.24
C ARG A 72 1.09 3.33 -25.56
N LYS A 73 1.83 2.21 -25.55
CA LYS A 73 2.44 1.67 -26.77
C LYS A 73 1.39 1.07 -27.71
N SER A 74 0.37 0.37 -27.19
CA SER A 74 -0.72 -0.18 -28.00
C SER A 74 -1.51 0.92 -28.70
N LEU A 75 -1.90 1.98 -27.98
CA LEU A 75 -2.67 3.09 -28.54
C LEU A 75 -1.98 3.82 -29.70
N ARG A 76 -0.64 3.78 -29.75
CA ARG A 76 0.16 4.34 -30.84
C ARG A 76 0.51 3.33 -31.94
N THR A 77 0.12 2.06 -31.78
CA THR A 77 0.43 0.97 -32.71
C THR A 77 -0.83 0.59 -33.47
N ALA A 78 -0.83 0.86 -34.78
CA ALA A 78 -1.96 0.53 -35.64
C ALA A 78 -2.31 -0.96 -35.56
N SER A 79 -3.61 -1.23 -35.46
CA SER A 79 -4.15 -2.58 -35.38
C SER A 79 -3.55 -3.39 -34.22
N SER A 80 -3.33 -2.80 -33.05
CA SER A 80 -3.04 -3.50 -31.79
C SER A 80 -4.33 -3.62 -30.97
N SER A 81 -4.41 -4.59 -30.06
CA SER A 81 -5.47 -4.69 -29.04
C SER A 81 -4.96 -4.22 -27.68
N GLU A 82 -5.56 -3.17 -27.15
CA GLU A 82 -5.23 -2.63 -25.81
C GLU A 82 -5.59 -3.62 -24.71
N VAL A 83 -6.72 -4.34 -24.85
CA VAL A 83 -7.15 -5.39 -23.91
C VAL A 83 -6.06 -6.46 -23.81
N ALA A 84 -5.55 -6.94 -24.94
CA ALA A 84 -4.49 -7.94 -24.97
C ALA A 84 -3.17 -7.40 -24.40
N ALA A 85 -2.82 -6.15 -24.71
CA ALA A 85 -1.60 -5.52 -24.20
C ALA A 85 -1.61 -5.34 -22.67
N VAL A 86 -2.69 -4.78 -22.13
CA VAL A 86 -2.86 -4.55 -20.68
C VAL A 86 -2.91 -5.87 -19.92
N ALA A 87 -3.73 -6.83 -20.37
CA ALA A 87 -3.88 -8.10 -19.70
C ALA A 87 -2.57 -8.89 -19.68
N ARG A 88 -1.85 -8.92 -20.80
CA ARG A 88 -0.58 -9.63 -20.91
C ARG A 88 0.52 -8.98 -20.06
N ALA A 89 0.59 -7.65 -20.02
CA ALA A 89 1.55 -6.94 -19.18
C ALA A 89 1.35 -7.22 -17.69
N ALA A 90 0.10 -7.12 -17.21
CA ALA A 90 -0.23 -7.40 -15.81
C ALA A 90 0.05 -8.86 -15.45
N HIS A 91 -0.38 -9.79 -16.31
CA HIS A 91 -0.15 -11.22 -16.14
C HIS A 91 1.33 -11.54 -15.98
N ASP A 92 2.17 -11.11 -16.92
CA ASP A 92 3.58 -11.52 -16.95
C ASP A 92 4.36 -10.98 -15.75
N VAL A 93 4.11 -9.73 -15.32
CA VAL A 93 4.70 -9.20 -14.09
C VAL A 93 4.26 -9.99 -12.85
N LEU A 94 2.96 -10.28 -12.74
CA LEU A 94 2.43 -11.01 -11.58
C LEU A 94 2.92 -12.46 -11.54
N VAL A 95 3.03 -13.14 -12.67
CA VAL A 95 3.56 -14.51 -12.74
C VAL A 95 5.04 -14.58 -12.37
N GLU A 96 5.84 -13.59 -12.80
CA GLU A 96 7.26 -13.51 -12.44
C GLU A 96 7.45 -13.47 -10.92
N TYR A 97 6.72 -12.59 -10.23
CA TYR A 97 6.91 -12.38 -8.80
C TYR A 97 6.07 -13.31 -7.92
N PHE A 98 4.99 -13.90 -8.47
CA PHE A 98 4.07 -14.78 -7.75
C PHE A 98 3.75 -16.05 -8.56
N PRO A 99 4.75 -16.91 -8.84
CA PRO A 99 4.58 -18.09 -9.69
C PRO A 99 3.58 -19.11 -9.09
N GLY A 100 3.37 -19.10 -7.77
CA GLY A 100 2.34 -19.91 -7.13
C GLY A 100 0.90 -19.56 -7.56
N SER A 101 0.69 -18.37 -8.13
CA SER A 101 -0.59 -17.91 -8.67
C SER A 101 -0.70 -18.10 -10.19
N ALA A 102 0.30 -18.69 -10.86
CA ALA A 102 0.37 -18.76 -12.32
C ALA A 102 -0.87 -19.41 -12.97
N GLY A 103 -1.42 -20.47 -12.37
CA GLY A 103 -2.63 -21.11 -12.90
C GLY A 103 -3.86 -20.19 -12.88
N ALA A 104 -4.07 -19.47 -11.77
CA ALA A 104 -5.20 -18.54 -11.65
C ALA A 104 -5.01 -17.30 -12.53
N LEU A 105 -3.77 -16.79 -12.64
CA LEU A 105 -3.44 -15.67 -13.52
C LEU A 105 -3.58 -16.06 -15.00
N GLY A 106 -3.14 -17.26 -15.38
CA GLY A 106 -3.30 -17.78 -16.73
C GLY A 106 -4.76 -17.88 -17.16
N ALA A 107 -5.62 -18.45 -16.31
CA ALA A 107 -7.06 -18.50 -16.56
C ALA A 107 -7.68 -17.09 -16.71
N ARG A 108 -7.20 -16.11 -15.95
CA ARG A 108 -7.65 -14.71 -16.07
C ARG A 108 -7.17 -14.05 -17.37
N LEU A 109 -5.95 -14.34 -17.80
CA LEU A 109 -5.43 -13.89 -19.09
C LEU A 109 -6.26 -14.47 -20.24
N GLU A 110 -6.52 -15.79 -20.23
CA GLU A 110 -7.39 -16.45 -21.21
C GLU A 110 -8.77 -15.81 -21.26
N ALA A 111 -9.39 -15.53 -20.11
CA ALA A 111 -10.68 -14.87 -20.04
C ALA A 111 -10.66 -13.44 -20.63
N SER A 112 -9.55 -12.71 -20.45
CA SER A 112 -9.36 -11.37 -21.03
C SER A 112 -9.19 -11.43 -22.56
N LEU A 113 -8.38 -12.38 -23.04
CA LEU A 113 -8.11 -12.55 -24.48
C LEU A 113 -9.34 -13.05 -25.24
N ALA A 114 -10.19 -13.86 -24.62
CA ALA A 114 -11.46 -14.29 -25.21
C ALA A 114 -12.44 -13.14 -25.53
N GLN A 115 -12.21 -11.92 -25.01
CA GLN A 115 -12.98 -10.72 -25.34
C GLN A 115 -12.49 -10.01 -26.62
N VAL A 116 -11.36 -10.45 -27.18
CA VAL A 116 -10.72 -9.85 -28.36
C VAL A 116 -10.84 -10.84 -29.53
N PRO A 117 -11.16 -10.39 -30.76
CA PRO A 117 -11.14 -11.27 -31.92
C PRO A 117 -9.74 -11.84 -32.17
N ASP A 118 -9.66 -13.17 -32.31
CA ASP A 118 -8.42 -13.86 -32.67
C ASP A 118 -7.79 -13.25 -33.92
N GLY A 119 -6.49 -12.94 -33.84
CA GLY A 119 -5.73 -12.54 -35.01
C GLY A 119 -4.57 -11.57 -34.77
N PRO A 120 -4.15 -10.85 -35.83
CA PRO A 120 -2.94 -10.03 -35.77
C PRO A 120 -2.99 -8.91 -34.72
N ALA A 121 -4.18 -8.38 -34.41
CA ALA A 121 -4.31 -7.31 -33.43
C ALA A 121 -4.11 -7.78 -31.99
N GLU A 122 -4.75 -8.90 -31.63
CA GLU A 122 -4.54 -9.59 -30.37
C GLU A 122 -3.07 -10.00 -30.21
N THR A 123 -2.48 -10.64 -31.23
CA THR A 123 -1.07 -11.06 -31.22
C THR A 123 -0.11 -9.89 -31.00
N ARG A 124 -0.35 -8.75 -31.68
CA ARG A 124 0.46 -7.54 -31.50
C ARG A 124 0.30 -6.93 -30.12
N GLY A 125 -0.93 -6.85 -29.61
CA GLY A 125 -1.22 -6.36 -28.26
C GLY A 125 -0.51 -7.20 -27.20
N SER A 126 -0.70 -8.52 -27.23
CA SER A 126 -0.02 -9.45 -26.33
C SER A 126 1.51 -9.30 -26.40
N ARG A 127 2.09 -9.16 -27.59
CA ARG A 127 3.55 -8.93 -27.70
C ARG A 127 3.97 -7.61 -27.05
N ILE A 128 3.23 -6.53 -27.25
CA ILE A 128 3.49 -5.23 -26.59
C ILE A 128 3.44 -5.36 -25.06
N GLY A 129 2.44 -6.08 -24.54
CA GLY A 129 2.29 -6.32 -23.11
C GLY A 129 3.46 -7.12 -22.52
N ALA A 130 3.85 -8.19 -23.20
CA ALA A 130 4.99 -9.02 -22.80
C ALA A 130 6.32 -8.24 -22.82
N GLU A 131 6.55 -7.41 -23.85
CA GLU A 131 7.73 -6.53 -23.92
C GLU A 131 7.74 -5.53 -22.76
N ALA A 132 6.61 -4.88 -22.44
CA ALA A 132 6.52 -3.92 -21.34
C ALA A 132 6.75 -4.56 -19.96
N ALA A 133 6.22 -5.77 -19.75
CA ALA A 133 6.47 -6.54 -18.53
C ALA A 133 7.95 -6.91 -18.40
N ALA A 134 8.56 -7.43 -19.47
CA ALA A 134 9.98 -7.80 -19.49
C ALA A 134 10.88 -6.60 -19.18
N ASP A 135 10.60 -5.42 -19.76
CA ASP A 135 11.36 -4.20 -19.50
C ASP A 135 11.30 -3.78 -18.03
N VAL A 136 10.12 -3.86 -17.40
CA VAL A 136 9.98 -3.56 -15.97
C VAL A 136 10.71 -4.60 -15.12
N ILE A 137 10.54 -5.89 -15.40
CA ILE A 137 11.21 -6.97 -14.65
C ILE A 137 12.73 -6.81 -14.71
N ALA A 138 13.28 -6.62 -15.91
CA ALA A 138 14.70 -6.42 -16.13
C ALA A 138 15.23 -5.18 -15.39
N SER A 139 14.44 -4.09 -15.35
CA SER A 139 14.82 -2.87 -14.63
C SER A 139 14.91 -3.03 -13.11
N ARG A 140 14.42 -4.15 -12.56
CA ARG A 140 14.40 -4.47 -11.12
C ARG A 140 15.33 -5.63 -10.75
N GLU A 141 16.14 -6.13 -11.68
CA GLU A 141 17.15 -7.13 -11.35
C GLU A 141 18.22 -6.53 -10.43
N GLY A 142 18.49 -7.19 -9.30
CA GLY A 142 19.51 -6.74 -8.36
C GLY A 142 19.15 -5.47 -7.56
N ASP A 143 17.87 -5.08 -7.54
CA ASP A 143 17.39 -3.85 -6.90
C ASP A 143 17.34 -3.89 -5.35
N GLY A 144 18.00 -4.86 -4.71
CA GLY A 144 18.04 -5.01 -3.26
C GLY A 144 16.79 -5.62 -2.61
N ARG A 145 15.74 -5.98 -3.38
CA ARG A 145 14.55 -6.65 -2.81
C ARG A 145 14.91 -7.96 -2.13
N GLY A 146 14.42 -8.13 -0.91
CA GLY A 146 14.57 -9.38 -0.15
C GLY A 146 15.97 -9.63 0.40
N ASP A 147 16.88 -8.64 0.41
CA ASP A 147 18.23 -8.81 0.94
C ASP A 147 18.19 -9.25 2.43
N PRO A 148 18.61 -10.49 2.74
CA PRO A 148 18.54 -11.03 4.10
C PRO A 148 19.65 -10.50 5.01
N SER A 149 20.66 -9.81 4.46
CA SER A 149 21.75 -9.21 5.24
C SER A 149 21.30 -7.93 5.97
N ILE A 150 20.21 -7.32 5.51
CA ILE A 150 19.65 -6.12 6.12
C ILE A 150 18.80 -6.54 7.31
N VAL A 151 19.40 -6.49 8.50
CA VAL A 151 18.75 -6.83 9.76
C VAL A 151 18.79 -5.61 10.67
N TYR A 152 17.61 -5.16 11.13
CA TYR A 152 17.55 -4.11 12.14
C TYR A 152 18.01 -4.68 13.49
N THR A 153 18.98 -4.02 14.11
CA THR A 153 19.43 -4.32 15.47
C THR A 153 19.68 -3.02 16.21
N ALA A 154 19.25 -2.96 17.47
CA ALA A 154 19.47 -1.80 18.33
C ALA A 154 19.66 -2.28 19.77
N GLN A 155 20.44 -1.54 20.55
CA GLN A 155 20.56 -1.77 21.99
C GLN A 155 19.34 -1.17 22.70
N PRO A 156 18.70 -1.87 23.65
CA PRO A 156 17.61 -1.30 24.42
C PRO A 156 18.02 0.00 25.13
N GLY A 157 17.14 1.00 25.08
CA GLY A 157 17.36 2.31 25.69
C GLY A 157 16.15 3.21 25.51
N VAL A 158 16.16 4.35 26.20
CA VAL A 158 15.12 5.38 26.08
C VAL A 158 15.00 5.83 24.63
N GLY A 159 13.77 5.88 24.10
CA GLY A 159 13.49 6.27 22.72
C GLY A 159 13.73 5.18 21.67
N VAL A 160 14.32 4.03 22.03
CA VAL A 160 14.75 3.01 21.07
C VAL A 160 13.71 1.88 20.96
N TRP A 161 13.28 1.61 19.73
CA TRP A 161 12.42 0.49 19.41
C TRP A 161 13.18 -0.83 19.50
N VAL A 162 12.64 -1.71 20.33
CA VAL A 162 13.01 -3.11 20.44
C VAL A 162 11.72 -3.95 20.48
N ASP A 163 11.72 -5.07 19.77
CA ASP A 163 10.59 -6.03 19.75
C ASP A 163 11.18 -7.45 19.72
N PRO A 164 10.56 -8.42 20.41
CA PRO A 164 10.99 -9.82 20.33
C PRO A 164 10.86 -10.41 18.91
N ARG A 165 10.01 -9.83 18.05
CA ARG A 165 9.87 -10.19 16.64
C ARG A 165 10.86 -9.37 15.81
N PRO A 166 11.42 -9.93 14.73
CA PRO A 166 12.24 -9.16 13.81
C PRO A 166 11.43 -8.03 13.16
N MET A 167 12.10 -6.91 12.84
CA MET A 167 11.48 -5.85 12.03
C MET A 167 10.95 -6.45 10.72
N ALA A 168 9.69 -6.17 10.40
CA ALA A 168 9.10 -6.63 9.15
C ALA A 168 9.64 -5.84 7.95
N THR A 169 10.08 -6.57 6.93
CA THR A 169 10.55 -6.04 5.64
C THR A 169 11.68 -5.01 5.77
N PRO A 170 12.75 -5.29 6.54
CA PRO A 170 13.79 -4.30 6.88
C PRO A 170 14.57 -3.81 5.64
N TRP A 171 14.69 -4.67 4.63
CA TRP A 171 15.35 -4.36 3.35
C TRP A 171 14.61 -3.31 2.51
N TYR A 172 13.34 -3.01 2.79
CA TYR A 172 12.55 -2.15 1.91
C TYR A 172 13.12 -0.72 1.81
N GLY A 173 13.68 -0.17 2.88
CA GLY A 173 14.31 1.15 2.83
C GLY A 173 15.55 1.24 1.92
N PHE A 174 16.05 0.10 1.45
CA PHE A 174 17.34 -0.07 0.78
C PHE A 174 17.22 -0.56 -0.66
N VAL A 175 15.99 -0.81 -1.14
CA VAL A 175 15.82 -1.12 -2.56
C VAL A 175 16.19 0.08 -3.43
N ASP A 176 16.54 -0.18 -4.69
CA ASP A 176 16.71 0.88 -5.68
C ASP A 176 15.45 1.73 -5.78
N ARG A 177 15.63 3.00 -6.12
CA ARG A 177 14.53 3.95 -6.16
C ARG A 177 13.50 3.54 -7.21
N VAL A 178 12.24 3.60 -6.81
CA VAL A 178 11.11 3.35 -7.72
C VAL A 178 10.88 4.58 -8.59
N ASP A 179 11.05 5.76 -8.02
CA ASP A 179 10.96 7.05 -8.71
C ASP A 179 12.23 7.91 -8.50
N GLY A 180 12.54 8.77 -9.48
CA GLY A 180 13.79 9.53 -9.55
C GLY A 180 13.89 10.75 -8.62
N GLY A 181 12.82 11.10 -7.89
CA GLY A 181 12.79 12.27 -7.03
C GLY A 181 13.81 12.26 -5.88
N ARG A 182 14.23 13.44 -5.40
CA ARG A 182 15.04 13.58 -4.17
C ARG A 182 14.22 13.06 -2.96
N PRO A 183 14.83 12.45 -1.93
CA PRO A 183 14.10 12.09 -0.72
C PRO A 183 13.39 13.32 -0.13
N VAL A 184 12.20 13.13 0.41
CA VAL A 184 11.48 14.15 1.16
C VAL A 184 12.27 14.38 2.45
N VAL A 185 12.49 15.65 2.79
CA VAL A 185 13.20 16.02 4.01
C VAL A 185 12.16 16.14 5.11
N VAL A 186 12.39 15.38 6.18
CA VAL A 186 11.67 15.40 7.45
C VAL A 186 12.69 15.61 8.57
N ASP A 187 12.29 16.17 9.70
CA ASP A 187 13.18 16.55 10.81
C ASP A 187 13.45 15.42 11.81
N GLY A 188 12.77 14.28 11.67
CA GLY A 188 12.95 13.12 12.53
C GLY A 188 11.96 13.14 13.70
N PRO A 189 11.90 12.07 14.50
CA PRO A 189 10.98 12.01 15.63
C PRO A 189 11.27 13.12 16.63
N ASP A 190 10.20 13.69 17.19
CA ASP A 190 10.29 14.60 18.33
C ASP A 190 11.25 14.04 19.42
N PRO A 191 12.31 14.80 19.80
CA PRO A 191 13.29 14.31 20.76
C PRO A 191 12.65 13.97 22.11
N VAL A 192 13.00 12.82 22.69
CA VAL A 192 12.53 12.44 24.03
C VAL A 192 12.91 13.53 25.06
N GLY A 193 11.94 13.91 25.88
CA GLY A 193 12.06 15.00 26.86
C GLY A 193 11.74 16.40 26.31
N SER A 194 11.56 16.55 24.99
CA SER A 194 11.12 17.81 24.40
C SER A 194 9.65 18.12 24.76
N ALA A 195 9.28 19.39 24.66
CA ALA A 195 7.89 19.80 24.90
C ALA A 195 6.91 19.19 23.88
N ALA A 196 7.36 19.00 22.63
CA ALA A 196 6.56 18.40 21.57
C ALA A 196 6.36 16.90 21.81
N TYR A 197 7.43 16.15 22.12
CA TYR A 197 7.34 14.75 22.56
C TYR A 197 6.38 14.56 23.74
N ARG A 198 6.41 15.46 24.75
CA ARG A 198 5.48 15.38 25.89
C ARG A 198 4.03 15.59 25.50
N ALA A 199 3.75 16.46 24.53
CA ALA A 199 2.41 16.67 24.00
C ALA A 199 1.90 15.42 23.27
N ASP A 200 2.74 14.85 22.40
CA ASP A 200 2.46 13.62 21.66
C ASP A 200 2.25 12.41 22.57
N LEU A 201 3.08 12.28 23.61
CA LEU A 201 2.96 11.23 24.61
C LEU A 201 1.66 11.36 25.40
N ALA A 202 1.27 12.57 25.79
CA ALA A 202 0.00 12.82 26.46
C ALA A 202 -1.22 12.53 25.55
N GLU A 203 -1.16 12.92 24.27
CA GLU A 203 -2.22 12.58 23.30
C GLU A 203 -2.37 11.05 23.18
N ALA A 204 -1.28 10.33 22.99
CA ALA A 204 -1.32 8.88 22.90
C ALA A 204 -1.80 8.23 24.21
N ARG A 205 -1.37 8.75 25.37
CA ARG A 205 -1.80 8.26 26.69
C ARG A 205 -3.31 8.31 26.85
N ASP A 206 -3.90 9.45 26.50
CA ASP A 206 -5.30 9.76 26.79
C ASP A 206 -6.23 9.18 25.72
N ASP A 207 -5.83 9.24 24.44
CA ASP A 207 -6.69 8.86 23.31
C ASP A 207 -6.42 7.47 22.75
N GLY A 208 -5.20 6.94 22.93
CA GLY A 208 -4.76 5.66 22.37
C GLY A 208 -4.98 4.45 23.29
N ARG A 209 -5.49 4.67 24.50
CA ARG A 209 -5.64 3.63 25.54
C ARG A 209 -6.85 2.74 25.26
N SER A 210 -6.64 1.43 25.32
CA SER A 210 -7.73 0.45 25.25
C SER A 210 -8.77 0.69 26.35
N GLY A 211 -10.04 0.80 25.94
CA GLY A 211 -11.18 1.01 26.83
C GLY A 211 -11.43 2.46 27.26
N ALA A 212 -10.63 3.43 26.82
CA ALA A 212 -10.82 4.84 27.17
C ALA A 212 -12.00 5.48 26.43
N ASP A 213 -12.11 5.27 25.11
CA ASP A 213 -13.17 5.84 24.27
C ASP A 213 -13.60 4.83 23.19
N PRO A 214 -14.85 4.32 23.22
CA PRO A 214 -15.33 3.35 22.25
C PRO A 214 -15.50 3.92 20.83
N VAL A 215 -15.73 5.23 20.68
CA VAL A 215 -15.88 5.88 19.36
C VAL A 215 -14.52 6.00 18.70
N LYS A 216 -13.51 6.48 19.42
CA LYS A 216 -12.12 6.52 18.94
C LYS A 216 -11.62 5.12 18.60
N ALA A 217 -11.90 4.14 19.46
CA ALA A 217 -11.53 2.76 19.21
C ALA A 217 -12.22 2.15 17.98
N ALA A 218 -13.49 2.48 17.74
CA ALA A 218 -14.21 2.03 16.55
C ALA A 218 -13.61 2.63 15.27
N THR A 219 -13.20 3.90 15.28
CA THR A 219 -12.50 4.52 14.15
C THR A 219 -11.11 3.91 13.94
N ALA A 220 -10.34 3.68 15.00
CA ALA A 220 -9.05 2.98 14.90
C ALA A 220 -9.21 1.58 14.28
N THR A 221 -10.23 0.84 14.73
CA THR A 221 -10.55 -0.50 14.22
C THR A 221 -11.00 -0.48 12.76
N PHE A 222 -11.80 0.51 12.36
CA PHE A 222 -12.27 0.66 10.97
C PHE A 222 -11.10 0.69 9.97
N PHE A 223 -10.03 1.42 10.27
CA PHE A 223 -8.83 1.52 9.45
C PHE A 223 -7.81 0.39 9.69
N ASN A 224 -8.04 -0.53 10.63
CA ASN A 224 -7.13 -1.63 10.92
C ASN A 224 -7.38 -2.86 10.02
N VAL A 225 -7.43 -2.63 8.72
CA VAL A 225 -7.57 -3.62 7.64
C VAL A 225 -6.43 -3.46 6.63
N PRO A 226 -6.24 -4.37 5.66
CA PRO A 226 -5.23 -4.19 4.61
C PRO A 226 -5.41 -2.87 3.82
N ALA A 227 -4.62 -1.84 4.16
CA ALA A 227 -4.83 -0.47 3.69
C ALA A 227 -4.75 -0.32 2.17
N PHE A 228 -3.85 -1.05 1.50
CA PHE A 228 -3.80 -1.09 0.03
C PHE A 228 -5.15 -1.47 -0.58
N ALA A 229 -5.81 -2.49 0.00
CA ALA A 229 -7.11 -2.95 -0.47
C ALA A 229 -8.25 -1.99 -0.08
N LEU A 230 -8.19 -1.41 1.12
CA LEU A 230 -9.17 -0.44 1.60
C LEU A 230 -9.37 0.71 0.61
N TYR A 231 -8.27 1.33 0.19
CA TYR A 231 -8.31 2.49 -0.70
C TYR A 231 -8.49 2.10 -2.16
N ARG A 232 -7.75 1.10 -2.65
CA ARG A 232 -7.81 0.69 -4.05
C ARG A 232 -9.20 0.18 -4.45
N ASN A 233 -9.85 -0.62 -3.61
CA ASN A 233 -11.17 -1.15 -3.94
C ASN A 233 -12.21 -0.02 -4.01
N ALA A 234 -12.15 0.96 -3.11
CA ALA A 234 -13.03 2.13 -3.16
C ALA A 234 -12.83 2.95 -4.44
N LEU A 235 -11.58 3.14 -4.86
CA LEU A 235 -11.25 3.82 -6.11
C LEU A 235 -11.72 3.04 -7.35
N ILE A 236 -11.50 1.72 -7.41
CA ILE A 236 -12.01 0.89 -8.52
C ILE A 236 -13.54 0.96 -8.60
N THR A 237 -14.23 0.89 -7.46
CA THR A 237 -15.70 1.06 -7.42
C THR A 237 -16.12 2.44 -7.93
N HIS A 238 -15.41 3.50 -7.54
CA HIS A 238 -15.68 4.85 -8.02
C HIS A 238 -15.49 4.97 -9.54
N LEU A 239 -14.38 4.45 -10.08
CA LEU A 239 -14.05 4.51 -11.51
C LEU A 239 -14.99 3.67 -12.38
N ARG A 240 -15.58 2.60 -11.83
CA ARG A 240 -16.65 1.86 -12.52
C ARG A 240 -17.96 2.64 -12.60
N ALA A 241 -18.24 3.47 -11.61
CA ALA A 241 -19.40 4.36 -11.60
C ALA A 241 -19.17 5.65 -12.41
N HIS A 242 -17.91 6.06 -12.57
CA HIS A 242 -17.47 7.24 -13.32
C HIS A 242 -16.33 6.84 -14.27
N PRO A 243 -16.65 6.15 -15.38
CA PRO A 243 -15.64 5.59 -16.27
C PRO A 243 -14.74 6.67 -16.87
N LEU A 244 -13.45 6.35 -16.95
CA LEU A 244 -12.43 7.13 -17.63
C LEU A 244 -11.91 6.39 -18.86
N GLU A 245 -11.19 7.10 -19.73
CA GLU A 245 -10.47 6.49 -20.84
C GLU A 245 -9.30 5.63 -20.33
N LEU A 246 -8.85 4.69 -21.16
CA LEU A 246 -7.79 3.75 -20.79
C LEU A 246 -6.54 4.45 -20.25
N THR A 247 -6.06 5.50 -20.92
CA THR A 247 -4.86 6.24 -20.48
C THR A 247 -5.07 6.92 -19.16
N GLU A 248 -6.25 7.48 -18.89
CA GLU A 248 -6.52 8.14 -17.61
C GLU A 248 -6.52 7.11 -16.46
N VAL A 249 -7.08 5.91 -16.70
CA VAL A 249 -7.00 4.81 -15.73
C VAL A 249 -5.56 4.35 -15.50
N THR A 250 -4.79 4.09 -16.56
CA THR A 250 -3.44 3.55 -16.41
C THR A 250 -2.46 4.58 -15.84
N ASP A 251 -2.59 5.85 -16.22
CA ASP A 251 -1.79 6.95 -15.67
C ASP A 251 -2.04 7.10 -14.17
N LEU A 252 -3.30 7.12 -13.74
CA LEU A 252 -3.67 7.22 -12.33
C LEU A 252 -3.06 6.08 -11.50
N PHE A 253 -3.23 4.82 -11.91
CA PHE A 253 -2.72 3.69 -11.13
C PHE A 253 -1.19 3.56 -11.20
N ALA A 254 -0.57 3.92 -12.32
CA ALA A 254 0.90 3.97 -12.41
C ALA A 254 1.46 5.02 -11.44
N ASP A 255 0.87 6.21 -11.39
CA ASP A 255 1.30 7.25 -10.46
C ASP A 255 1.02 6.88 -9.01
N LEU A 256 -0.18 6.36 -8.71
CA LEU A 256 -0.55 5.93 -7.37
C LEU A 256 0.46 4.95 -6.80
N ASP A 257 0.83 3.96 -7.60
CA ASP A 257 1.65 2.86 -7.12
C ASP A 257 3.12 3.21 -7.07
N ARG A 258 3.62 4.01 -8.02
CA ARG A 258 4.98 4.57 -7.95
C ARG A 258 5.12 5.49 -6.75
N ALA A 259 4.16 6.38 -6.52
CA ALA A 259 4.18 7.31 -5.41
C ALA A 259 4.14 6.58 -4.06
N THR A 260 3.23 5.60 -3.94
CA THR A 260 3.11 4.79 -2.73
C THR A 260 4.36 3.96 -2.49
N ALA A 261 4.94 3.34 -3.54
CA ALA A 261 6.14 2.54 -3.39
C ALA A 261 7.36 3.39 -2.99
N GLU A 262 7.57 4.56 -3.61
CA GLU A 262 8.67 5.44 -3.24
C GLU A 262 8.49 6.07 -1.85
N GLY A 263 7.27 6.50 -1.50
CA GLY A 263 6.98 7.02 -0.16
C GLY A 263 7.19 5.97 0.93
N MET A 264 6.73 4.74 0.71
CA MET A 264 6.93 3.64 1.64
C MET A 264 8.42 3.22 1.71
N ARG A 265 9.18 3.28 0.61
CA ARG A 265 10.64 3.08 0.64
C ARG A 265 11.31 4.09 1.56
N GLN A 266 10.96 5.38 1.46
CA GLN A 266 11.49 6.43 2.34
C GLN A 266 11.06 6.21 3.80
N THR A 267 9.80 5.84 4.02
CA THR A 267 9.28 5.51 5.35
C THR A 267 10.04 4.35 5.98
N TRP A 268 10.29 3.26 5.25
CA TRP A 268 11.04 2.12 5.78
C TRP A 268 12.51 2.45 5.99
N ARG A 269 13.09 3.36 5.20
CA ARG A 269 14.42 3.89 5.45
C ARG A 269 14.46 4.61 6.81
N HIS A 270 13.56 5.54 7.06
CA HIS A 270 13.49 6.26 8.33
C HIS A 270 13.17 5.34 9.51
N LYS A 271 12.22 4.40 9.36
CA LYS A 271 11.97 3.39 10.40
C LYS A 271 13.24 2.65 10.79
N PHE A 272 14.01 2.23 9.79
CA PHE A 272 15.25 1.50 10.02
C PHE A 272 16.33 2.37 10.67
N THR A 273 16.46 3.65 10.25
CA THR A 273 17.55 4.53 10.73
C THR A 273 17.24 5.17 12.08
N GLU A 274 16.02 5.68 12.27
CA GLU A 274 15.63 6.36 13.50
C GLU A 274 15.33 5.39 14.62
N GLY A 275 14.73 4.24 14.29
CA GLY A 275 14.47 3.19 15.27
C GLY A 275 13.62 3.66 16.46
N PHE A 276 12.71 4.63 16.27
CA PHE A 276 11.99 5.26 17.37
C PHE A 276 10.94 4.33 17.99
N TRP A 277 10.90 4.29 19.32
CA TRP A 277 9.98 3.44 20.08
C TRP A 277 8.50 3.78 19.87
N ARG A 278 7.63 2.83 20.20
CA ARG A 278 6.17 2.98 20.09
C ARG A 278 5.59 3.65 21.34
N PRO A 279 4.41 4.29 21.26
CA PRO A 279 3.73 4.86 22.43
C PRO A 279 3.58 3.89 23.60
N SER A 280 3.29 2.62 23.33
CA SER A 280 3.19 1.59 24.37
C SER A 280 4.47 1.43 25.19
N ALA A 281 5.64 1.48 24.53
CA ALA A 281 6.93 1.35 25.22
C ALA A 281 7.26 2.62 26.00
N ALA A 282 7.02 3.79 25.39
CA ALA A 282 7.22 5.10 26.01
C ALA A 282 6.37 5.28 27.28
N LEU A 283 5.09 4.90 27.23
CA LEU A 283 4.17 5.07 28.35
C LEU A 283 4.38 4.05 29.48
N THR A 284 5.03 2.93 29.23
CA THR A 284 5.23 1.87 30.23
C THR A 284 6.65 1.78 30.77
N SER A 285 7.56 2.61 30.25
CA SER A 285 8.97 2.67 30.64
C SER A 285 9.30 4.06 31.18
N ASP A 286 10.29 4.15 32.06
CA ASP A 286 10.86 5.43 32.48
C ASP A 286 11.67 6.03 31.31
N ASP A 287 11.25 7.19 30.82
CA ASP A 287 11.91 7.92 29.75
C ASP A 287 12.94 8.96 30.26
N GLY A 288 13.09 9.08 31.59
CA GLY A 288 14.03 9.98 32.24
C GLY A 288 13.59 11.45 32.27
N ASP A 289 12.40 11.79 31.76
CA ASP A 289 11.84 13.14 31.85
C ASP A 289 11.07 13.30 33.18
N PRO A 290 11.45 14.21 34.09
CA PRO A 290 10.72 14.43 35.35
C PRO A 290 9.32 15.02 35.16
N LEU A 291 8.94 15.41 33.94
CA LEU A 291 7.63 15.95 33.58
C LEU A 291 6.70 14.91 32.93
N THR A 292 7.16 13.67 32.76
CA THR A 292 6.35 12.53 32.32
C THR A 292 6.15 11.56 33.48
N GLU A 293 5.12 10.73 33.38
CA GLU A 293 4.88 9.67 34.35
C GLU A 293 4.64 8.37 33.62
N THR A 294 5.25 7.29 34.11
CA THR A 294 4.93 5.94 33.64
C THR A 294 3.48 5.59 33.96
N VAL A 295 2.84 4.87 33.05
CA VAL A 295 1.44 4.42 33.17
C VAL A 295 1.42 2.89 33.16
N PRO A 296 1.62 2.24 34.32
CA PRO A 296 1.58 0.79 34.43
C PRO A 296 0.28 0.20 33.87
N GLY A 297 0.41 -0.84 33.04
CA GLY A 297 -0.73 -1.52 32.44
C GLY A 297 -1.43 -0.73 31.33
N TRP A 298 -0.85 0.36 30.82
CA TRP A 298 -1.32 0.99 29.60
C TRP A 298 -1.18 0.02 28.41
N THR A 299 -2.26 -0.13 27.64
CA THR A 299 -2.27 -0.95 26.43
C THR A 299 -2.92 -0.19 25.28
N PRO A 300 -2.39 -0.31 24.05
CA PRO A 300 -2.97 0.34 22.89
C PRO A 300 -4.28 -0.32 22.47
N VAL A 301 -5.15 0.42 21.79
CA VAL A 301 -6.37 -0.12 21.17
C VAL A 301 -6.05 -1.16 20.09
N LEU A 302 -5.05 -0.88 19.25
CA LEU A 302 -4.66 -1.74 18.13
C LEU A 302 -3.41 -2.58 18.48
N PRO A 303 -3.26 -3.77 17.88
CA PRO A 303 -2.03 -4.54 18.02
C PRO A 303 -0.83 -3.79 17.44
N VAL A 304 0.28 -3.77 18.18
CA VAL A 304 1.52 -3.09 17.77
C VAL A 304 2.19 -3.85 16.61
N PRO A 305 2.39 -3.22 15.45
CA PRO A 305 3.11 -3.85 14.34
C PRO A 305 4.59 -4.07 14.66
N PRO A 306 5.23 -5.12 14.10
CA PRO A 306 6.63 -5.47 14.35
C PRO A 306 7.58 -4.59 13.53
N TYR A 307 7.55 -3.27 13.75
CA TYR A 307 8.49 -2.29 13.19
C TYR A 307 8.46 -0.98 14.00
N PRO A 308 9.52 -0.16 13.94
CA PRO A 308 9.62 1.14 14.62
C PRO A 308 8.44 2.07 14.33
N ASP A 309 8.25 3.05 15.21
CA ASP A 309 7.13 3.99 15.12
C ASP A 309 7.27 4.96 13.93
N TYR A 310 8.38 5.68 13.90
CA TYR A 310 8.56 6.84 13.04
C TYR A 310 9.09 6.49 11.64
N PRO A 311 8.54 7.08 10.55
CA PRO A 311 7.20 7.67 10.44
C PRO A 311 6.16 6.59 10.11
N SER A 312 4.87 6.92 10.14
CA SER A 312 3.77 5.99 9.89
C SER A 312 3.70 5.48 8.44
N GLY A 313 3.74 4.15 8.26
CA GLY A 313 3.51 3.53 6.95
C GLY A 313 2.09 3.72 6.44
N HIS A 314 1.10 3.64 7.34
CA HIS A 314 -0.29 3.88 6.98
C HIS A 314 -0.50 5.35 6.56
N GLY A 315 0.07 6.31 7.31
CA GLY A 315 -0.04 7.73 6.97
C GLY A 315 0.54 8.04 5.59
N THR A 316 1.71 7.46 5.28
CA THR A 316 2.39 7.67 3.99
C THR A 316 1.57 7.12 2.82
N LEU A 317 1.02 5.93 2.99
CA LEU A 317 0.13 5.31 2.00
C LEU A 317 -1.12 6.15 1.80
N THR A 318 -1.79 6.58 2.88
CA THR A 318 -3.01 7.39 2.80
C THR A 318 -2.75 8.72 2.11
N GLY A 319 -1.69 9.43 2.49
CA GLY A 319 -1.31 10.70 1.85
C GLY A 319 -0.99 10.51 0.37
N ALA A 320 -0.18 9.50 0.02
CA ALA A 320 0.13 9.22 -1.39
C ALA A 320 -1.14 8.90 -2.21
N PHE A 321 -2.05 8.12 -1.63
CA PHE A 321 -3.34 7.80 -2.26
C PHE A 321 -4.18 9.05 -2.49
N ALA A 322 -4.47 9.81 -1.42
CA ALA A 322 -5.34 10.97 -1.49
C ALA A 322 -4.80 12.03 -2.45
N GLU A 323 -3.50 12.32 -2.41
CA GLU A 323 -2.90 13.32 -3.29
C GLU A 323 -2.83 12.87 -4.75
N THR A 324 -2.57 11.58 -5.02
CA THR A 324 -2.63 11.06 -6.40
C THR A 324 -4.04 11.17 -6.96
N VAL A 325 -5.05 10.74 -6.19
CA VAL A 325 -6.46 10.85 -6.60
C VAL A 325 -6.82 12.32 -6.84
N ARG A 326 -6.35 13.24 -5.98
CA ARG A 326 -6.55 14.68 -6.14
C ARG A 326 -5.92 15.23 -7.42
N CYS A 327 -4.72 14.78 -7.80
CA CYS A 327 -4.07 15.22 -9.03
C CYS A 327 -4.84 14.78 -10.29
N HIS A 328 -5.40 13.57 -10.28
CA HIS A 328 -6.05 12.99 -11.46
C HIS A 328 -7.55 13.33 -11.55
N LEU A 329 -8.26 13.32 -10.42
CA LEU A 329 -9.73 13.39 -10.38
C LEU A 329 -10.27 14.64 -9.65
N GLY A 330 -9.38 15.44 -9.04
CA GLY A 330 -9.80 16.48 -8.10
C GLY A 330 -10.31 15.89 -6.78
N ASP A 331 -11.10 16.69 -6.05
CA ASP A 331 -11.71 16.22 -4.81
C ASP A 331 -12.98 15.42 -5.12
N ILE A 332 -13.03 14.18 -4.64
CA ILE A 332 -14.14 13.24 -4.89
C ILE A 332 -14.63 12.61 -3.59
N ALA A 333 -15.90 12.19 -3.60
CA ALA A 333 -16.45 11.37 -2.54
C ALA A 333 -16.06 9.90 -2.73
N LEU A 334 -15.69 9.24 -1.63
CA LEU A 334 -15.33 7.82 -1.60
C LEU A 334 -16.04 7.09 -0.46
N THR A 335 -16.50 5.88 -0.74
CA THR A 335 -17.01 4.95 0.28
C THR A 335 -15.95 3.89 0.56
N LEU A 336 -15.42 3.90 1.79
CA LEU A 336 -14.46 2.90 2.25
C LEU A 336 -15.18 1.75 2.97
N ASN A 337 -14.74 0.52 2.67
CA ASN A 337 -15.19 -0.69 3.34
C ASN A 337 -14.12 -1.16 4.31
N GLY A 338 -14.04 -0.47 5.46
CA GLY A 338 -13.15 -0.84 6.58
C GLY A 338 -13.74 -1.96 7.43
N ALA A 339 -13.22 -2.14 8.64
CA ALA A 339 -13.83 -3.06 9.60
C ALA A 339 -15.21 -2.52 10.05
N GLY A 340 -16.24 -3.36 9.95
CA GLY A 340 -17.61 -2.99 10.30
C GLY A 340 -18.39 -2.40 9.12
N ALA A 341 -19.24 -1.41 9.40
CA ALA A 341 -20.09 -0.78 8.39
C ALA A 341 -19.27 0.13 7.45
N PRO A 342 -19.61 0.19 6.14
CA PRO A 342 -18.98 1.11 5.21
C PRO A 342 -19.11 2.57 5.66
N ARG A 343 -18.08 3.39 5.41
CA ARG A 343 -18.09 4.84 5.68
C ARG A 343 -17.92 5.61 4.39
N THR A 344 -18.75 6.62 4.17
CA THR A 344 -18.66 7.53 3.02
C THR A 344 -18.08 8.86 3.46
N TYR A 345 -17.02 9.29 2.78
CA TYR A 345 -16.37 10.57 3.00
C TYR A 345 -16.72 11.49 1.83
N ALA A 346 -17.18 12.71 2.15
CA ALA A 346 -17.58 13.70 1.15
C ALA A 346 -16.38 14.30 0.39
N SER A 347 -15.18 14.22 0.97
CA SER A 347 -13.93 14.71 0.38
C SER A 347 -12.76 13.84 0.79
N LEU A 348 -11.68 13.93 0.03
CA LEU A 348 -10.41 13.28 0.35
C LEU A 348 -9.84 13.83 1.67
N ALA A 349 -9.99 15.13 1.94
CA ALA A 349 -9.54 15.73 3.20
C ALA A 349 -10.26 15.14 4.43
N ALA A 350 -11.57 14.86 4.34
CA ALA A 350 -12.31 14.23 5.43
C ALA A 350 -11.86 12.78 5.66
N LEU A 351 -11.57 12.04 4.59
CA LEU A 351 -11.00 10.70 4.65
C LEU A 351 -9.62 10.71 5.31
N GLU A 352 -8.74 11.63 4.89
CA GLU A 352 -7.40 11.78 5.44
C GLU A 352 -7.43 12.12 6.92
N GLN A 353 -8.27 13.08 7.33
CA GLN A 353 -8.40 13.47 8.74
C GLN A 353 -8.77 12.27 9.62
N GLU A 354 -9.74 11.45 9.20
CA GLU A 354 -10.15 10.31 10.01
C GLU A 354 -9.10 9.19 10.02
N ALA A 355 -8.50 8.90 8.86
CA ALA A 355 -7.42 7.92 8.74
C ALA A 355 -6.18 8.32 9.56
N PHE A 356 -5.84 9.62 9.57
CA PHE A 356 -4.76 10.19 10.35
C PHE A 356 -4.98 9.98 11.86
N MET A 357 -6.16 10.37 12.36
CA MET A 357 -6.48 10.18 13.78
C MET A 357 -6.59 8.70 14.17
N SER A 358 -7.01 7.82 13.26
CA SER A 358 -7.21 6.39 13.54
C SER A 358 -5.96 5.69 14.09
N ARG A 359 -4.75 6.16 13.75
CA ARG A 359 -3.50 5.52 14.18
C ARG A 359 -3.08 5.96 15.59
N ILE A 360 -3.45 7.19 15.95
CA ILE A 360 -3.19 7.84 17.23
C ILE A 360 -4.19 7.30 18.25
N TRP A 361 -5.47 7.30 17.89
CA TRP A 361 -6.55 6.64 18.63
C TRP A 361 -6.35 5.12 18.71
N GLY A 362 -5.59 4.55 17.77
CA GLY A 362 -5.13 3.18 17.84
C GLY A 362 -4.06 2.93 18.91
N GLY A 363 -3.45 3.98 19.45
CA GLY A 363 -2.36 3.90 20.43
C GLY A 363 -1.04 3.41 19.85
N ILE A 364 -0.86 3.44 18.53
CA ILE A 364 0.31 2.85 17.89
C ILE A 364 1.24 3.85 17.21
N HIS A 365 0.87 5.14 17.12
CA HIS A 365 1.70 6.19 16.53
C HIS A 365 1.63 7.47 17.35
N PHE A 366 2.74 8.21 17.40
CA PHE A 366 2.78 9.61 17.84
C PHE A 366 2.28 10.55 16.72
N ARG A 367 1.99 11.82 17.07
CA ARG A 367 1.49 12.82 16.11
C ARG A 367 2.52 13.08 15.04
N ASP A 368 3.74 13.37 15.46
CA ASP A 368 4.84 13.72 14.58
C ASP A 368 5.10 12.63 13.53
N ALA A 369 5.10 11.36 13.96
CA ALA A 369 5.18 10.21 13.05
C ALA A 369 4.05 10.16 12.00
N MET A 370 2.87 10.72 12.31
CA MET A 370 1.77 10.84 11.36
C MET A 370 1.91 12.07 10.46
N ASP A 371 2.30 13.22 11.00
CA ASP A 371 2.48 14.45 10.23
C ASP A 371 3.54 14.27 9.13
N ASP A 372 4.71 13.75 9.50
CA ASP A 372 5.79 13.50 8.55
C ASP A 372 5.45 12.42 7.53
N ALA A 373 4.70 11.40 7.94
CA ALA A 373 4.21 10.38 7.02
C ALA A 373 3.31 10.98 5.92
N TYR A 374 2.37 11.84 6.30
CA TYR A 374 1.51 12.52 5.31
C TYR A 374 2.33 13.49 4.45
N LEU A 375 3.28 14.22 5.02
CA LEU A 375 4.21 15.06 4.27
C LEU A 375 4.98 14.27 3.20
N ILE A 376 5.52 13.11 3.56
CA ILE A 376 6.20 12.19 2.63
C ILE A 376 5.23 11.75 1.53
N GLY A 377 4.07 11.20 1.91
CA GLY A 377 3.08 10.67 0.97
C GLY A 377 2.61 11.71 -0.04
N HIS A 378 2.16 12.88 0.43
CA HIS A 378 1.73 13.99 -0.42
C HIS A 378 2.83 14.49 -1.33
N THR A 379 4.04 14.68 -0.80
CA THR A 379 5.13 15.28 -1.56
C THR A 379 5.61 14.35 -2.66
N VAL A 380 5.69 13.05 -2.40
CA VAL A 380 6.04 12.07 -3.44
C VAL A 380 4.94 12.00 -4.50
N ALA A 381 3.66 11.93 -4.11
CA ALA A 381 2.55 11.93 -5.07
C ALA A 381 2.53 13.16 -5.99
N ARG A 382 2.69 14.39 -5.44
CA ARG A 382 2.78 15.61 -6.27
C ARG A 382 3.89 15.58 -7.31
N ARG A 383 5.05 15.02 -6.96
CA ARG A 383 6.19 14.87 -7.88
C ARG A 383 5.99 13.77 -8.92
N THR A 384 5.07 12.84 -8.62
CA THR A 384 4.79 11.69 -9.47
C THR A 384 3.76 12.04 -10.53
N CYS A 385 2.75 12.85 -10.16
CA CYS A 385 1.65 13.29 -11.03
C CYS A 385 1.92 14.60 -11.80
N GLY A 386 2.88 15.41 -11.37
CA GLY A 386 3.31 16.65 -12.04
C GLY A 386 4.57 16.43 -12.88
#